data_AF-A0A9E5Y388-F1
#
_entry.id   AF-A0A9E5Y388-F1
#
_cell.length_a   1.000
_cell.length_b   1.000
_cell.length_c   1.000
_cell.angle_alpha   90.00
_cell.angle_beta   90.00
_cell.angle_gamma   90.00
#
_symmetry.space_group_name_H-M   'P 1'
#
loop_
_entity.id
_entity.type
_entity.pdbx_description
1 polymer ?
#
loop_
_entity_poly.entity_id
_entity_poly.type
_entity_poly.pdbx_seq_one_letter_code
_entity_poly.pdbx_strand_id
1 'polypeptide(L)'
;MEREWLNERHQLFVKNIVKDFFECYAFFKELRRQANQEGIRYGGLDSWVGSEEKKGRLWILKDLCHLIWGSEESSDDDSEGVMLDWMIGAIFHEAMKLKENAYMIERYQATFPDKAAAILNGIGTKVVQEFFQEMTHEAEKGIARIGWLFEHAEGHLFQVMKRERSNPLLVRFLLNIQEIAQNGLSPYGDGPSRLLEALFPDGYDRAYCLAGESYLEGGWFMEAREAFDKALKINPSCREARKGLRLLEKRIKELAEVVGREFKKNGHVSGVDPLKD
;
A
#
# COMPACT_ATOMS: atom_id res chain seq x y z
N MET A 1 -19.51 13.53 -13.19
CA MET A 1 -19.70 13.28 -11.74
C MET A 1 -18.83 12.12 -11.25
N GLU A 2 -19.01 10.88 -11.72
CA GLU A 2 -18.18 9.73 -11.27
C GLU A 2 -16.70 9.82 -11.70
N ARG A 3 -16.40 10.17 -12.96
CA ARG A 3 -15.02 10.42 -13.42
C ARG A 3 -14.35 11.65 -12.80
N GLU A 4 -15.15 12.65 -12.44
CA GLU A 4 -14.63 13.89 -11.85
C GLU A 4 -14.13 13.63 -10.43
N TRP A 5 -14.92 12.90 -9.64
CA TRP A 5 -14.51 12.41 -8.32
C TRP A 5 -13.29 11.48 -8.39
N LEU A 6 -13.22 10.60 -9.42
CA LEU A 6 -12.07 9.71 -9.61
C LEU A 6 -10.81 10.52 -9.91
N ASN A 7 -10.90 11.52 -10.79
CA ASN A 7 -9.78 12.39 -11.13
C ASN A 7 -9.29 13.21 -9.93
N GLU A 8 -10.20 13.75 -9.11
CA GLU A 8 -9.85 14.48 -7.88
C GLU A 8 -9.07 13.62 -6.88
N ARG A 9 -9.32 12.30 -6.87
CA ARG A 9 -8.72 11.36 -5.92
C ARG A 9 -7.66 10.45 -6.52
N HIS A 10 -7.34 10.63 -7.81
CA HIS A 10 -6.41 9.80 -8.56
C HIS A 10 -5.08 9.63 -7.81
N GLN A 11 -4.50 10.74 -7.34
CA GLN A 11 -3.23 10.73 -6.62
C GLN A 11 -3.26 9.87 -5.35
N LEU A 12 -4.39 9.92 -4.63
CA LEU A 12 -4.59 9.13 -3.41
C LEU A 12 -4.71 7.64 -3.74
N PHE A 13 -5.46 7.29 -4.78
CA PHE A 13 -5.65 5.89 -5.18
C PHE A 13 -4.36 5.27 -5.70
N VAL A 14 -3.61 5.96 -6.56
CA VAL A 14 -2.29 5.50 -7.01
C VAL A 14 -1.38 5.22 -5.82
N LYS A 15 -1.28 6.15 -4.85
CA LYS A 15 -0.47 5.93 -3.65
C LYS A 15 -0.94 4.70 -2.87
N ASN A 16 -2.26 4.51 -2.72
CA ASN A 16 -2.81 3.34 -2.03
C ASN A 16 -2.50 2.03 -2.76
N ILE A 17 -2.60 2.00 -4.09
CA ILE A 17 -2.23 0.84 -4.91
C ILE A 17 -0.78 0.48 -4.69
N VAL A 18 0.14 1.46 -4.74
CA VAL A 18 1.57 1.23 -4.49
C VAL A 18 1.79 0.65 -3.08
N LYS A 19 1.17 1.24 -2.06
CA LYS A 19 1.26 0.75 -0.68
C LYS A 19 0.75 -0.69 -0.56
N ASP A 20 -0.47 -0.94 -1.03
CA ASP A 20 -1.15 -2.22 -0.85
C ASP A 20 -0.49 -3.31 -1.69
N PHE A 21 0.12 -2.96 -2.83
CA PHE A 21 0.98 -3.86 -3.60
C PHE A 21 2.17 -4.35 -2.76
N PHE A 22 2.92 -3.44 -2.12
CA PHE A 22 4.06 -3.86 -1.28
C PHE A 22 3.64 -4.69 -0.08
N GLU A 23 2.51 -4.35 0.56
CA GLU A 23 1.98 -5.14 1.67
C GLU A 23 1.56 -6.54 1.23
N CYS A 24 0.85 -6.65 0.10
CA CYS A 24 0.44 -7.94 -0.46
C CYS A 24 1.64 -8.78 -0.90
N TYR A 25 2.61 -8.16 -1.56
CA TYR A 25 3.79 -8.87 -2.03
C TYR A 25 4.70 -9.30 -0.86
N ALA A 26 4.84 -8.47 0.17
CA ALA A 26 5.55 -8.84 1.39
C ALA A 26 4.89 -10.03 2.10
N PHE A 27 3.56 -10.00 2.25
CA PHE A 27 2.80 -11.14 2.78
C PHE A 27 3.03 -12.40 1.94
N PHE A 28 2.93 -12.30 0.61
CA PHE A 28 3.14 -13.44 -0.28
C PHE A 28 4.56 -14.00 -0.19
N LYS A 29 5.60 -13.16 -0.11
CA LYS A 29 6.99 -13.62 0.07
C LYS A 29 7.15 -14.43 1.35
N GLU A 30 6.52 -13.98 2.44
CA GLU A 30 6.53 -14.71 3.70
C GLU A 30 5.74 -16.03 3.62
N LEU A 31 4.57 -16.00 2.99
CA LEU A 31 3.79 -17.21 2.73
C LEU A 31 4.58 -18.24 1.91
N ARG A 32 5.25 -17.81 0.82
CA ARG A 32 6.10 -18.67 -0.01
C ARG A 32 7.27 -19.23 0.78
N ARG A 33 7.90 -18.41 1.64
CA ARG A 33 9.00 -18.82 2.52
C ARG A 33 8.54 -19.90 3.50
N GLN A 34 7.39 -19.71 4.15
CA GLN A 34 6.82 -20.68 5.08
C GLN A 34 6.41 -21.97 4.36
N ALA A 35 5.75 -21.86 3.20
CA ALA A 35 5.35 -23.01 2.39
C ALA A 35 6.55 -23.91 2.05
N ASN A 36 7.69 -23.31 1.69
CA ASN A 36 8.91 -24.05 1.36
C ASN A 36 9.58 -24.73 2.58
N GLN A 37 9.31 -24.27 3.80
CA GLN A 37 9.94 -24.79 5.02
C GLN A 37 9.05 -25.78 5.78
N GLU A 38 7.77 -25.47 5.88
CA GLU A 38 6.83 -26.13 6.80
C GLU A 38 5.59 -26.67 6.09
N GLY A 39 5.51 -26.52 4.76
CA GLY A 39 4.33 -26.84 3.97
C GLY A 39 3.29 -25.71 3.95
N ILE A 40 2.29 -25.87 3.09
CA ILE A 40 1.26 -24.85 2.85
C ILE A 40 0.28 -24.80 4.02
N ARG A 41 0.03 -23.60 4.54
CA ARG A 41 -0.90 -23.35 5.65
C ARG A 41 -1.96 -22.33 5.25
N TYR A 42 -3.12 -22.44 5.88
CA TYR A 42 -4.25 -21.52 5.71
C TYR A 42 -4.03 -20.18 6.42
N GLY A 43 -3.19 -20.17 7.45
CA GLY A 43 -2.92 -18.98 8.28
C GLY A 43 -2.68 -17.71 7.46
N GLY A 44 -3.49 -16.68 7.70
CA GLY A 44 -3.38 -15.37 7.05
C GLY A 44 -4.02 -15.25 5.67
N LEU A 45 -4.30 -16.35 4.95
CA LEU A 45 -4.92 -16.31 3.61
C LEU A 45 -6.32 -15.69 3.63
N ASP A 46 -7.10 -15.91 4.69
CA ASP A 46 -8.41 -15.26 4.86
C ASP A 46 -8.27 -13.73 5.00
N SER A 47 -7.29 -13.23 5.74
CA SER A 47 -7.06 -11.78 5.85
C SER A 47 -6.49 -11.15 4.58
N TRP A 48 -5.79 -11.96 3.78
CA TRP A 48 -5.15 -11.51 2.56
C TRP A 48 -6.13 -11.48 1.39
N VAL A 49 -6.88 -12.56 1.18
CA VAL A 49 -7.85 -12.68 0.09
C VAL A 49 -9.25 -12.25 0.53
N GLY A 50 -9.72 -12.76 1.67
CA GLY A 50 -11.05 -12.46 2.22
C GLY A 50 -12.19 -13.23 1.56
N SER A 51 -13.40 -12.72 1.78
CA SER A 51 -14.67 -13.17 1.22
C SER A 51 -15.45 -12.00 0.63
N GLU A 52 -16.59 -12.28 -0.01
CA GLU A 52 -17.48 -11.23 -0.52
C GLU A 52 -17.99 -10.30 0.60
N GLU A 53 -18.25 -10.85 1.78
CA GLU A 53 -18.72 -10.09 2.96
C GLU A 53 -17.58 -9.30 3.63
N LYS A 54 -16.35 -9.83 3.58
CA LYS A 54 -15.17 -9.25 4.24
C LYS A 54 -13.96 -9.34 3.33
N LYS A 55 -13.76 -8.29 2.53
CA LYS A 55 -12.64 -8.19 1.60
C LYS A 55 -11.29 -8.20 2.32
N GLY A 56 -10.37 -9.02 1.81
CA GLY A 56 -8.98 -9.03 2.23
C GLY A 56 -8.16 -7.94 1.53
N ARG A 57 -6.91 -7.79 1.96
CA ARG A 57 -6.00 -6.77 1.41
C ARG A 57 -5.76 -6.89 -0.10
N LEU A 58 -5.59 -8.10 -0.62
CA LEU A 58 -5.41 -8.37 -2.05
C LEU A 58 -6.68 -8.06 -2.84
N TRP A 59 -7.85 -8.33 -2.26
CA TRP A 59 -9.13 -7.96 -2.88
C TRP A 59 -9.25 -6.44 -3.01
N ILE A 60 -8.94 -5.70 -1.95
CA ILE A 60 -8.96 -4.23 -1.97
C ILE A 60 -8.00 -3.70 -3.05
N LEU A 61 -6.79 -4.25 -3.12
CA LEU A 61 -5.83 -3.90 -4.18
C LEU A 61 -6.40 -4.16 -5.58
N LYS A 62 -6.99 -5.33 -5.81
CA LYS A 62 -7.63 -5.70 -7.08
C LYS A 62 -8.77 -4.75 -7.45
N ASP A 63 -9.59 -4.36 -6.49
CA ASP A 63 -10.69 -3.42 -6.75
C ASP A 63 -10.18 -2.00 -7.01
N LEU A 64 -9.10 -1.56 -6.34
CA LEU A 64 -8.49 -0.26 -6.61
C LEU A 64 -7.84 -0.20 -8.00
N CYS A 65 -7.13 -1.25 -8.42
CA CYS A 65 -6.59 -1.32 -9.78
C CYS A 65 -7.70 -1.25 -10.82
N HIS A 66 -8.77 -2.04 -10.62
CA HIS A 66 -9.89 -2.08 -11.55
C HIS A 66 -10.66 -0.75 -11.60
N LEU A 67 -10.76 -0.05 -10.47
CA LEU A 67 -11.38 1.26 -10.40
C LEU A 67 -10.64 2.32 -11.23
N ILE A 68 -9.30 2.29 -11.25
CA ILE A 68 -8.51 3.28 -12.01
C ILE A 68 -8.35 2.86 -13.48
N TRP A 69 -8.03 1.59 -13.74
CA TRP A 69 -7.57 1.12 -15.06
C TRP A 69 -8.50 0.11 -15.74
N GLY A 70 -9.60 -0.28 -15.11
CA GLY A 70 -10.52 -1.31 -15.64
C GLY A 70 -11.53 -0.82 -16.68
N SER A 71 -11.53 0.46 -17.06
CA SER A 71 -12.52 1.02 -17.99
C SER A 71 -12.18 0.73 -19.47
N GLU A 72 -13.20 0.41 -20.28
CA GLU A 72 -13.07 0.19 -21.74
C GLU A 72 -12.55 1.41 -22.53
N GLU A 73 -12.51 2.59 -21.91
CA GLU A 73 -11.98 3.84 -22.48
C GLU A 73 -10.57 4.18 -21.96
N SER A 74 -9.81 3.21 -21.47
CA SER A 74 -8.42 3.42 -21.07
C SER A 74 -7.63 4.00 -22.25
N SER A 75 -6.92 5.10 -22.02
CA SER A 75 -6.10 5.71 -23.07
C SER A 75 -4.85 4.86 -23.35
N ASP A 76 -4.21 5.04 -24.50
CA ASP A 76 -2.91 4.40 -24.78
C ASP A 76 -1.84 4.76 -23.71
N ASP A 77 -2.02 5.89 -23.03
CA ASP A 77 -1.18 6.35 -21.91
C ASP A 77 -1.45 5.62 -20.59
N ASP A 78 -2.40 4.67 -20.54
CA ASP A 78 -2.72 3.85 -19.36
C ASP A 78 -2.29 2.39 -19.50
N SER A 79 -1.63 2.03 -20.60
CA SER A 79 -1.25 0.64 -20.94
C SER A 79 -0.56 -0.13 -19.79
N GLU A 80 0.36 0.51 -19.07
CA GLU A 80 1.04 -0.06 -17.90
C GLU A 80 0.09 -0.31 -16.73
N GLY A 81 -0.87 0.59 -16.50
CA GLY A 81 -1.89 0.45 -15.48
C GLY A 81 -2.92 -0.62 -15.81
N VAL A 82 -3.32 -0.73 -17.08
CA VAL A 82 -4.21 -1.79 -17.57
C VAL A 82 -3.56 -3.18 -17.40
N MET A 83 -2.28 -3.31 -17.79
CA MET A 83 -1.53 -4.54 -17.58
C MET A 83 -1.43 -4.87 -16.08
N LEU A 84 -1.17 -3.88 -15.23
CA LEU A 84 -1.15 -4.06 -13.79
C LEU A 84 -2.50 -4.56 -13.26
N ASP A 85 -3.64 -3.98 -13.68
CA ASP A 85 -4.98 -4.45 -13.30
C ASP A 85 -5.20 -5.93 -13.65
N TRP A 86 -4.88 -6.32 -14.88
CA TRP A 86 -5.03 -7.70 -15.34
C TRP A 86 -4.19 -8.67 -14.51
N MET A 87 -2.95 -8.29 -14.21
CA MET A 87 -2.04 -9.12 -13.43
C MET A 87 -2.49 -9.24 -11.98
N ILE A 88 -2.93 -8.15 -11.35
CA ILE A 88 -3.50 -8.18 -10.00
C ILE A 88 -4.78 -9.03 -9.96
N GLY A 89 -5.63 -8.93 -10.98
CA GLY A 89 -6.79 -9.80 -11.15
C GLY A 89 -6.42 -11.29 -11.22
N ALA A 90 -5.41 -11.63 -12.04
CA ALA A 90 -4.90 -12.99 -12.13
C ALA A 90 -4.32 -13.49 -10.79
N ILE A 91 -3.55 -12.65 -10.08
CA ILE A 91 -3.02 -12.97 -8.74
C ILE A 91 -4.18 -13.25 -7.78
N PHE A 92 -5.22 -12.43 -7.80
CA PHE A 92 -6.39 -12.60 -6.95
C PHE A 92 -7.10 -13.94 -7.19
N HIS A 93 -7.31 -14.32 -8.45
CA HIS A 93 -7.93 -15.61 -8.78
C HIS A 93 -7.06 -16.82 -8.40
N GLU A 94 -5.74 -16.74 -8.59
CA GLU A 94 -4.82 -17.78 -8.11
C GLU A 94 -4.82 -17.87 -6.58
N ALA A 95 -4.84 -16.73 -5.89
CA ALA A 95 -4.86 -16.67 -4.43
C ALA A 95 -6.18 -17.22 -3.84
N MET A 96 -7.32 -16.99 -4.51
CA MET A 96 -8.60 -17.62 -4.15
C MET A 96 -8.50 -19.14 -4.21
N LYS A 97 -7.97 -19.71 -5.30
CA LYS A 97 -7.76 -21.17 -5.42
C LYS A 97 -6.80 -21.69 -4.36
N LEU A 98 -5.70 -20.98 -4.12
CA LEU A 98 -4.73 -21.33 -3.08
C LEU A 98 -5.36 -21.33 -1.68
N LYS A 99 -6.19 -20.33 -1.36
CA LYS A 99 -6.92 -20.25 -0.08
C LYS A 99 -7.78 -21.48 0.15
N GLU A 100 -8.57 -21.87 -0.86
CA GLU A 100 -9.43 -23.06 -0.76
C GLU A 100 -8.61 -24.35 -0.62
N ASN A 101 -7.54 -24.51 -1.40
CA ASN A 101 -6.67 -25.68 -1.29
C ASN A 101 -5.99 -25.76 0.08
N ALA A 102 -5.45 -24.66 0.57
CA ALA A 102 -4.81 -24.58 1.88
C ALA A 102 -5.79 -24.87 3.02
N TYR A 103 -7.03 -24.37 2.94
CA TYR A 103 -8.09 -24.70 3.89
C TYR A 103 -8.37 -26.20 3.91
N MET A 104 -8.51 -26.80 2.72
CA MET A 104 -8.82 -28.23 2.60
C MET A 104 -7.69 -29.11 3.16
N ILE A 105 -6.45 -28.78 2.82
CA ILE A 105 -5.23 -29.45 3.32
C ILE A 105 -5.19 -29.36 4.85
N GLU A 106 -5.22 -28.16 5.42
CA GLU A 106 -5.07 -27.98 6.88
C GLU A 106 -6.22 -28.58 7.67
N ARG A 107 -7.47 -28.35 7.24
CA ARG A 107 -8.67 -28.74 7.99
C ARG A 107 -8.94 -30.24 7.91
N TYR A 108 -8.75 -30.84 6.73
CA TYR A 108 -9.16 -32.21 6.48
C TYR A 108 -7.98 -33.19 6.56
N GLN A 109 -6.80 -32.89 6.01
CA GLN A 109 -5.67 -33.84 6.06
C GLN A 109 -5.32 -34.26 7.50
N ALA A 110 -5.33 -33.32 8.44
CA ALA A 110 -5.02 -33.59 9.85
C ALA A 110 -6.09 -34.42 10.58
N THR A 111 -7.36 -34.33 10.18
CA THR A 111 -8.48 -35.03 10.84
C THR A 111 -8.87 -36.32 10.13
N PHE A 112 -8.26 -36.61 8.98
CA PHE A 112 -8.67 -37.68 8.10
C PHE A 112 -8.40 -39.09 8.65
N PRO A 113 -7.26 -39.43 9.30
CA PRO A 113 -7.01 -40.79 9.78
C PRO A 113 -8.14 -41.35 10.66
N ASP A 114 -8.74 -40.51 11.52
CA ASP A 114 -9.75 -40.93 12.49
C ASP A 114 -11.20 -40.88 11.94
N LYS A 115 -11.53 -39.93 11.07
CA LYS A 115 -12.91 -39.76 10.54
C LYS A 115 -13.14 -40.48 9.20
N ALA A 116 -12.09 -40.66 8.40
CA ALA A 116 -12.18 -41.33 7.10
C ALA A 116 -12.53 -42.80 7.24
N ALA A 117 -12.00 -43.49 8.26
CA ALA A 117 -12.29 -44.90 8.49
C ALA A 117 -13.79 -45.17 8.71
N ALA A 118 -14.54 -44.22 9.27
CA ALA A 118 -15.97 -44.34 9.53
C ALA A 118 -16.86 -43.82 8.38
N ILE A 119 -16.47 -42.73 7.72
CA ILE A 119 -17.27 -42.08 6.66
C ILE A 119 -17.04 -42.73 5.29
N LEU A 120 -15.81 -43.15 4.99
CA LEU A 120 -15.40 -43.63 3.68
C LEU A 120 -15.47 -45.15 3.56
N ASN A 121 -16.40 -45.82 4.25
CA ASN A 121 -16.63 -47.26 4.10
C ASN A 121 -16.64 -47.66 2.61
N GLY A 122 -15.51 -48.17 2.11
CA GLY A 122 -15.30 -48.58 0.71
C GLY A 122 -14.41 -47.69 -0.18
N ILE A 123 -14.08 -46.43 0.17
CA ILE A 123 -13.07 -45.65 -0.57
C ILE A 123 -11.69 -45.99 0.01
N GLY A 124 -10.85 -46.61 -0.82
CA GLY A 124 -9.50 -47.02 -0.40
C GLY A 124 -8.67 -45.83 0.07
N THR A 125 -7.92 -46.00 1.16
CA THR A 125 -6.99 -45.01 1.73
C THR A 125 -6.04 -44.40 0.70
N LYS A 126 -5.70 -45.15 -0.35
CA LYS A 126 -4.90 -44.71 -1.50
C LYS A 126 -5.55 -43.55 -2.28
N VAL A 127 -6.86 -43.61 -2.56
CA VAL A 127 -7.57 -42.57 -3.32
C VAL A 127 -7.56 -41.24 -2.56
N VAL A 128 -7.71 -41.31 -1.24
CA VAL A 128 -7.64 -40.15 -0.36
C VAL A 128 -6.24 -39.54 -0.35
N GLN A 129 -5.21 -40.39 -0.26
CA GLN A 129 -3.83 -39.93 -0.29
C GLN A 129 -3.50 -39.26 -1.63
N GLU A 130 -3.92 -39.85 -2.75
CA GLU A 130 -3.76 -39.28 -4.09
C GLU A 130 -4.50 -37.92 -4.21
N PHE A 131 -5.71 -37.82 -3.67
CA PHE A 131 -6.47 -36.55 -3.64
C PHE A 131 -5.70 -35.43 -2.93
N PHE A 132 -5.19 -35.67 -1.71
CA PHE A 132 -4.44 -34.65 -0.97
C PHE A 132 -3.07 -34.34 -1.60
N GLN A 133 -2.43 -35.32 -2.25
CA GLN A 133 -1.22 -35.08 -3.02
C GLN A 133 -1.49 -34.14 -4.20
N GLU A 134 -2.56 -34.35 -4.94
CA GLU A 134 -2.94 -33.47 -6.06
C GLU A 134 -3.29 -32.05 -5.56
N MET A 135 -4.03 -31.93 -4.46
CA MET A 135 -4.35 -30.62 -3.86
C MET A 135 -3.11 -29.85 -3.41
N THR A 136 -2.13 -30.56 -2.84
CA THR A 136 -0.84 -29.98 -2.45
C THR A 136 -0.08 -29.51 -3.67
N HIS A 137 0.00 -30.34 -4.71
CA HIS A 137 0.66 -30.00 -5.98
C HIS A 137 0.02 -28.78 -6.67
N GLU A 138 -1.31 -28.70 -6.70
CA GLU A 138 -2.02 -27.54 -7.27
C GLU A 138 -1.78 -26.27 -6.45
N ALA A 139 -1.71 -26.38 -5.13
CA ALA A 139 -1.38 -25.25 -4.26
C ALA A 139 0.06 -24.77 -4.46
N GLU A 140 1.03 -25.68 -4.59
CA GLU A 140 2.43 -25.36 -4.90
C GLU A 140 2.58 -24.65 -6.25
N LYS A 141 1.90 -25.17 -7.30
CA LYS A 141 1.82 -24.48 -8.60
C LYS A 141 1.18 -23.10 -8.47
N GLY A 142 0.12 -22.97 -7.67
CA GLY A 142 -0.54 -21.70 -7.38
C GLY A 142 0.43 -20.68 -6.78
N ILE A 143 1.21 -21.09 -5.79
CA ILE A 143 2.27 -20.25 -5.19
C ILE A 143 3.30 -19.84 -6.25
N ALA A 144 3.78 -20.77 -7.07
CA ALA A 144 4.75 -20.46 -8.12
C ALA A 144 4.19 -19.44 -9.14
N ARG A 145 2.93 -19.63 -9.58
CA ARG A 145 2.26 -18.70 -10.50
C ARG A 145 2.06 -17.31 -9.90
N ILE A 146 1.61 -17.22 -8.65
CA ILE A 146 1.46 -15.95 -7.94
C ILE A 146 2.81 -15.22 -7.86
N GLY A 147 3.89 -15.94 -7.56
CA GLY A 147 5.23 -15.37 -7.49
C GLY A 147 5.67 -14.77 -8.82
N TRP A 148 5.52 -15.53 -9.91
CA TRP A 148 5.83 -15.05 -11.25
C TRP A 148 5.01 -13.80 -11.61
N LEU A 149 3.70 -13.81 -11.30
CA LEU A 149 2.82 -12.66 -11.55
C LEU A 149 3.24 -11.41 -10.76
N PHE A 150 3.58 -11.54 -9.47
CA PHE A 150 4.07 -10.40 -8.68
C PHE A 150 5.37 -9.81 -9.23
N GLU A 151 6.33 -10.66 -9.61
CA GLU A 151 7.62 -10.23 -10.18
C GLU A 151 7.43 -9.42 -11.46
N HIS A 152 6.47 -9.78 -12.31
CA HIS A 152 6.17 -9.03 -13.54
C HIS A 152 5.31 -7.79 -13.27
N ALA A 153 4.36 -7.87 -12.34
CA ALA A 153 3.49 -6.76 -11.96
C ALA A 153 4.29 -5.62 -11.30
N GLU A 154 5.37 -5.94 -10.58
CA GLU A 154 6.31 -4.96 -10.03
C GLU A 154 6.93 -4.08 -11.13
N GLY A 155 7.24 -4.67 -12.29
CA GLY A 155 7.75 -3.92 -13.44
C GLY A 155 6.75 -2.90 -13.98
N HIS A 156 5.49 -3.29 -14.13
CA HIS A 156 4.41 -2.39 -14.57
C HIS A 156 4.11 -1.31 -13.53
N LEU A 157 4.04 -1.69 -12.25
CA LEU A 157 3.88 -0.74 -11.15
C LEU A 157 4.98 0.32 -11.16
N PHE A 158 6.21 -0.08 -11.45
CA PHE A 158 7.32 0.86 -11.55
C PHE A 158 7.14 1.87 -12.70
N GLN A 159 6.60 1.46 -13.85
CA GLN A 159 6.30 2.41 -14.94
C GLN A 159 5.17 3.37 -14.56
N VAL A 160 4.12 2.86 -13.90
CA VAL A 160 3.04 3.70 -13.34
C VAL A 160 3.63 4.74 -12.39
N MET A 161 4.49 4.32 -11.46
CA MET A 161 5.14 5.22 -10.50
C MET A 161 6.02 6.29 -11.17
N LYS A 162 6.69 5.98 -12.28
CA LYS A 162 7.47 6.96 -13.05
C LYS A 162 6.61 8.07 -13.64
N ARG A 163 5.44 7.71 -14.19
CA ARG A 163 4.46 8.68 -14.69
C ARG A 163 3.95 9.55 -13.54
N GLU A 164 3.75 8.93 -12.39
CA GLU A 164 3.25 9.53 -11.16
C GLU A 164 4.33 10.20 -10.29
N ARG A 165 5.54 10.46 -10.81
CA ARG A 165 6.65 11.05 -10.02
C ARG A 165 6.34 12.43 -9.42
N SER A 166 5.36 13.15 -9.97
CA SER A 166 4.87 14.43 -9.45
C SER A 166 3.68 14.30 -8.49
N ASN A 167 3.25 13.08 -8.19
CA ASN A 167 2.19 12.81 -7.22
C ASN A 167 2.76 13.01 -5.79
N PRO A 168 2.35 14.08 -5.09
CA PRO A 168 2.92 14.41 -3.79
C PRO A 168 2.62 13.37 -2.71
N LEU A 169 1.47 12.68 -2.79
CA LEU A 169 1.10 11.65 -1.82
C LEU A 169 1.99 10.41 -1.98
N LEU A 170 2.25 10.00 -3.22
CA LEU A 170 3.18 8.92 -3.52
C LEU A 170 4.59 9.26 -3.04
N VAL A 171 5.07 10.47 -3.34
CA VAL A 171 6.41 10.89 -2.94
C VAL A 171 6.57 10.96 -1.42
N ARG A 172 5.59 11.51 -0.70
CA ARG A 172 5.57 11.51 0.77
C ARG A 172 5.61 10.09 1.34
N PHE A 173 4.84 9.17 0.75
CA PHE A 173 4.83 7.77 1.15
C PHE A 173 6.21 7.10 0.98
N LEU A 174 6.86 7.28 -0.17
CA LEU A 174 8.17 6.69 -0.45
C LEU A 174 9.28 7.27 0.45
N LEU A 175 9.29 8.58 0.68
CA LEU A 175 10.25 9.23 1.58
C LEU A 175 10.09 8.73 3.03
N ASN A 176 8.86 8.54 3.48
CA ASN A 176 8.59 7.99 4.81
C ASN A 176 9.12 6.55 4.93
N ILE A 177 8.83 5.69 3.94
CA ILE A 177 9.37 4.33 3.97
C ILE A 177 10.90 4.33 3.95
N GLN A 178 11.52 5.19 3.15
CA GLN A 178 12.99 5.29 3.13
C GLN A 178 13.56 5.62 4.52
N GLU A 179 12.94 6.56 5.24
CA GLU A 179 13.34 6.93 6.60
C GLU A 179 13.15 5.76 7.59
N ILE A 180 12.05 5.01 7.47
CA ILE A 180 11.84 3.78 8.25
C ILE A 180 12.89 2.71 7.88
N ALA A 181 13.23 2.56 6.60
CA ALA A 181 14.20 1.59 6.11
C ALA A 181 15.63 1.88 6.61
N GLN A 182 16.04 3.15 6.63
CA GLN A 182 17.32 3.58 7.17
C GLN A 182 17.46 3.24 8.67
N ASN A 183 16.35 3.12 9.38
CA ASN A 183 16.32 2.71 10.79
C ASN A 183 16.21 1.18 11.00
N GLY A 184 16.27 0.38 9.93
CA GLY A 184 16.19 -1.08 9.98
C GLY A 184 14.78 -1.63 10.24
N LEU A 185 13.74 -0.80 10.09
CA LEU A 185 12.36 -1.12 10.46
C LEU A 185 11.41 -1.31 9.27
N SER A 186 11.92 -1.33 8.03
CA SER A 186 11.05 -1.42 6.84
C SER A 186 10.40 -2.79 6.73
N PRO A 187 9.06 -2.90 6.81
CA PRO A 187 8.35 -4.17 6.61
C PRO A 187 8.37 -4.62 5.14
N TYR A 188 8.87 -3.78 4.22
CA TYR A 188 8.86 -4.00 2.78
C TYR A 188 10.21 -4.45 2.21
N GLY A 189 11.25 -4.54 3.06
CA GLY A 189 12.64 -4.70 2.62
C GLY A 189 13.13 -3.49 1.82
N ASP A 190 14.12 -3.72 0.95
CA ASP A 190 14.79 -2.65 0.19
C ASP A 190 14.05 -2.22 -1.10
N GLY A 191 12.87 -2.78 -1.37
CA GLY A 191 12.10 -2.47 -2.58
C GLY A 191 11.76 -0.97 -2.71
N PRO A 192 11.04 -0.38 -1.73
CA PRO A 192 10.67 1.04 -1.77
C PRO A 192 11.85 2.01 -1.83
N SER A 193 12.98 1.71 -1.18
CA SER A 193 14.20 2.53 -1.25
C SER A 193 14.79 2.55 -2.66
N ARG A 194 14.92 1.37 -3.29
CA ARG A 194 15.38 1.25 -4.69
C ARG A 194 14.46 1.96 -5.67
N LEU A 195 13.16 1.99 -5.38
CA LEU A 195 12.18 2.69 -6.21
C LEU A 195 12.31 4.20 -6.09
N LEU A 196 12.51 4.72 -4.88
CA LEU A 196 12.75 6.15 -4.70
C LEU A 196 14.04 6.59 -5.43
N GLU A 197 15.12 5.81 -5.32
CA GLU A 197 16.36 6.02 -6.09
C GLU A 197 16.09 6.09 -7.59
N ALA A 198 15.29 5.15 -8.10
CA ALA A 198 15.02 5.06 -9.52
C ALA A 198 14.05 6.15 -10.04
N LEU A 199 13.21 6.72 -9.17
CA LEU A 199 12.35 7.86 -9.49
C LEU A 199 13.10 9.20 -9.43
N PHE A 200 14.13 9.29 -8.58
CA PHE A 200 14.90 10.51 -8.32
C PHE A 200 16.42 10.25 -8.37
N PRO A 201 16.95 9.88 -9.55
CA PRO A 201 18.35 9.46 -9.70
C PRO A 201 19.36 10.59 -9.44
N ASP A 202 18.96 11.85 -9.65
CA ASP A 202 19.81 13.03 -9.46
C ASP A 202 19.81 13.54 -8.00
N GLY A 203 19.08 12.86 -7.11
CA GLY A 203 18.95 13.22 -5.70
C GLY A 203 17.51 13.55 -5.29
N TYR A 204 17.28 13.53 -3.98
CA TYR A 204 15.94 13.67 -3.38
C TYR A 204 15.53 15.10 -3.06
N ASP A 205 16.34 16.11 -3.39
CA ASP A 205 16.01 17.51 -3.10
C ASP A 205 14.66 17.92 -3.71
N ARG A 206 14.41 17.51 -4.97
CA ARG A 206 13.13 17.71 -5.64
C ARG A 206 11.99 16.95 -4.99
N ALA A 207 12.22 15.70 -4.57
CA ALA A 207 11.22 14.89 -3.87
C ALA A 207 10.81 15.54 -2.54
N TYR A 208 11.80 16.00 -1.77
CA TYR A 208 11.58 16.72 -0.53
C TYR A 208 10.89 18.09 -0.73
N CYS A 209 11.17 18.81 -1.82
CA CYS A 209 10.43 20.03 -2.15
C CYS A 209 8.95 19.74 -2.41
N LEU A 210 8.64 18.72 -3.22
CA LEU A 210 7.27 18.32 -3.51
C LEU A 210 6.52 17.88 -2.25
N ALA A 211 7.19 17.11 -1.36
CA ALA A 211 6.63 16.74 -0.07
C ALA A 211 6.37 17.97 0.82
N GLY A 212 7.33 18.90 0.90
CA GLY A 212 7.21 20.12 1.70
C GLY A 212 6.06 21.01 1.25
N GLU A 213 5.87 21.17 -0.05
CA GLU A 213 4.73 21.90 -0.62
C GLU A 213 3.40 21.23 -0.26
N SER A 214 3.31 19.91 -0.42
CA SER A 214 2.12 19.14 -0.05
C SER A 214 1.77 19.21 1.44
N TYR A 215 2.78 19.14 2.32
CA TYR A 215 2.57 19.31 3.76
C TYR A 215 2.11 20.73 4.09
N LEU A 216 2.70 21.75 3.47
CA LEU A 216 2.35 23.15 3.67
C LEU A 216 0.91 23.45 3.23
N GLU A 217 0.48 22.90 2.10
CA GLU A 217 -0.91 23.00 1.62
C GLU A 217 -1.89 22.36 2.61
N GLY A 218 -1.53 21.20 3.16
CA GLY A 218 -2.32 20.49 4.17
C GLY A 218 -2.24 21.07 5.59
N GLY A 219 -1.46 22.12 5.84
CA GLY A 219 -1.30 22.73 7.17
C GLY A 219 -0.36 21.99 8.12
N TRP A 220 0.39 21.01 7.63
CA TRP A 220 1.36 20.21 8.40
C TRP A 220 2.70 20.95 8.46
N PHE A 221 2.76 22.02 9.24
CA PHE A 221 3.89 22.96 9.18
C PHE A 221 5.22 22.38 9.70
N MET A 222 5.20 21.44 10.63
CA MET A 222 6.44 20.84 11.13
C MET A 222 7.08 19.97 10.05
N GLU A 223 6.27 19.10 9.45
CA GLU A 223 6.64 18.18 8.38
C GLU A 223 7.06 18.95 7.12
N ALA A 224 6.35 20.04 6.80
CA ALA A 224 6.72 20.92 5.69
C ALA A 224 8.11 21.54 5.88
N ARG A 225 8.39 22.09 7.07
CA ARG A 225 9.71 22.66 7.39
C ARG A 225 10.80 21.59 7.29
N GLU A 226 10.58 20.43 7.92
CA GLU A 226 11.54 19.34 7.89
C GLU A 226 11.87 18.89 6.46
N ALA A 227 10.85 18.75 5.61
CA ALA A 227 11.05 18.38 4.21
C ALA A 227 11.88 19.43 3.46
N PHE A 228 11.56 20.72 3.57
CA PHE A 228 12.35 21.77 2.92
C PHE A 228 13.79 21.84 3.47
N ASP A 229 14.00 21.61 4.77
CA ASP A 229 15.34 21.54 5.36
C ASP A 229 16.13 20.33 4.83
N LYS A 230 15.50 19.16 4.69
CA LYS A 230 16.10 17.97 4.06
C LYS A 230 16.48 18.27 2.59
N ALA A 231 15.64 18.98 1.84
CA ALA A 231 15.98 19.42 0.48
C ALA A 231 17.22 20.33 0.45
N LEU A 232 17.32 21.29 1.37
CA LEU A 232 18.47 22.21 1.46
C LEU A 232 19.75 21.55 1.95
N LYS A 233 19.66 20.50 2.77
CA LYS A 233 20.82 19.69 3.15
C LYS A 233 21.44 18.98 1.95
N ILE A 234 20.61 18.48 1.04
CA ILE A 234 21.06 17.81 -0.19
C ILE A 234 21.55 18.84 -1.22
N ASN A 235 20.76 19.89 -1.45
CA ASN A 235 21.07 20.95 -2.39
C ASN A 235 20.94 22.31 -1.69
N PRO A 236 22.04 22.85 -1.12
CA PRO A 236 22.02 24.13 -0.41
C PRO A 236 21.53 25.30 -1.26
N SER A 237 21.60 25.18 -2.60
CA SER A 237 21.18 26.21 -3.56
C SER A 237 19.74 26.07 -4.04
N CYS A 238 18.99 25.06 -3.58
CA CYS A 238 17.61 24.79 -3.97
C CYS A 238 16.71 26.02 -3.74
N ARG A 239 16.20 26.62 -4.83
CA ARG A 239 15.43 27.86 -4.76
C ARG A 239 14.01 27.61 -4.27
N GLU A 240 13.45 26.48 -4.68
CA GLU A 240 12.13 25.96 -4.35
C GLU A 240 12.01 25.78 -2.84
N ALA A 241 12.94 25.06 -2.21
CA ALA A 241 12.95 24.85 -0.75
C ALA A 241 13.05 26.17 0.03
N ARG A 242 13.93 27.10 -0.37
CA ARG A 242 14.02 28.42 0.27
C ARG A 242 12.74 29.23 0.12
N LYS A 243 12.07 29.15 -1.03
CA LYS A 243 10.78 29.80 -1.26
C LYS A 243 9.69 29.17 -0.39
N GLY A 244 9.68 27.85 -0.29
CA GLY A 244 8.78 27.07 0.58
C GLY A 244 8.89 27.48 2.05
N LEU A 245 10.11 27.55 2.59
CA LEU A 245 10.35 28.00 3.97
C LEU A 245 9.86 29.43 4.22
N ARG A 246 10.12 30.37 3.31
CA ARG A 246 9.60 31.75 3.44
C ARG A 246 8.08 31.80 3.46
N LEU A 247 7.42 31.00 2.61
CA LEU A 247 5.96 30.91 2.59
C LEU A 247 5.40 30.29 3.87
N LEU A 248 6.05 29.24 4.36
CA LEU A 248 5.72 28.59 5.63
C LEU A 248 5.81 29.56 6.81
N GLU A 249 6.90 30.32 6.91
CA GLU A 249 7.09 31.32 7.97
C GLU A 249 6.02 32.41 7.93
N LYS A 250 5.67 32.88 6.73
CA LYS A 250 4.57 33.84 6.55
C LYS A 250 3.25 33.26 7.07
N ARG A 251 2.92 32.02 6.73
CA ARG A 251 1.66 31.38 7.13
C ARG A 251 1.58 31.10 8.63
N ILE A 252 2.69 30.70 9.25
CA ILE A 252 2.79 30.56 10.72
C ILE A 252 2.55 31.90 11.42
N LYS A 253 3.16 32.99 10.91
CA LYS A 253 2.98 34.33 11.47
C LYS A 253 1.52 34.79 11.38
N GLU A 254 0.90 34.63 10.23
CA GLU A 254 -0.52 34.99 10.02
C GLU A 254 -1.44 34.24 10.98
N LEU A 255 -1.19 32.94 11.19
CA LEU A 255 -1.96 32.13 12.14
C LEU A 255 -1.74 32.58 13.59
N ALA A 256 -0.50 32.87 13.98
CA ALA A 256 -0.19 33.40 15.32
C ALA A 256 -0.91 34.73 15.60
N GLU A 257 -1.01 35.61 14.59
CA GLU A 257 -1.75 36.88 14.70
C GLU A 257 -3.27 36.68 14.81
N VAL A 258 -3.85 35.71 14.09
CA VAL A 258 -5.26 35.35 14.21
C VAL A 258 -5.56 34.80 15.61
N VAL A 259 -4.79 33.81 16.05
CA VAL A 259 -4.91 33.18 17.37
C VAL A 259 -4.76 34.22 18.49
N GLY A 260 -3.76 35.10 18.40
CA GLY A 260 -3.55 36.17 19.37
C GLY A 260 -4.72 37.18 19.45
N ARG A 261 -5.40 37.45 18.33
CA ARG A 261 -6.62 38.29 18.31
C ARG A 261 -7.82 37.59 18.94
N GLU A 262 -8.00 36.29 18.70
CA GLU A 262 -9.09 35.50 19.28
C GLU A 262 -8.93 35.34 20.80
N PHE A 263 -7.71 35.09 21.28
CA PHE A 263 -7.43 35.07 22.73
C PHE A 263 -7.73 36.40 23.40
N LYS A 264 -7.41 37.54 22.78
CA LYS A 264 -7.74 38.87 23.32
C LYS A 264 -9.25 39.14 23.37
N LYS A 265 -10.00 38.66 22.38
CA LYS A 265 -11.47 38.76 22.33
C LYS A 265 -12.14 37.88 23.39
N ASN A 266 -11.68 36.63 23.55
CA ASN A 266 -12.28 35.68 24.49
C ASN A 266 -11.85 35.91 25.94
N GLY A 267 -10.65 36.46 26.18
CA GLY A 267 -10.19 36.89 27.50
C GLY A 267 -10.94 38.10 28.08
N HIS A 268 -11.78 38.77 27.29
CA HIS A 268 -12.71 39.81 27.77
C HIS A 268 -14.09 39.26 28.18
N VAL A 269 -14.37 37.96 27.99
CA VAL A 269 -15.71 37.37 28.27
C VAL A 269 -15.76 36.63 29.63
N SER A 270 -14.64 36.42 30.32
CA SER A 270 -14.63 35.85 31.69
C SER A 270 -14.61 36.91 32.80
N GLY A 271 -15.35 37.99 32.62
CA GLY A 271 -15.73 38.92 33.69
C GLY A 271 -17.13 38.61 34.20
N VAL A 272 -17.37 37.40 34.72
CA VAL A 272 -18.53 37.19 35.60
C VAL A 272 -18.13 37.75 36.95
N ASP A 273 -18.63 38.96 37.21
CA ASP A 273 -18.51 39.70 38.47
C ASP A 273 -19.05 38.83 39.61
N PRO A 274 -18.20 38.25 40.49
CA PRO A 274 -18.70 37.62 41.69
C PRO A 274 -18.85 38.76 42.71
N LEU A 275 -20.07 39.30 42.83
CA LEU A 275 -20.62 40.11 43.93
C LEU A 275 -21.48 41.25 43.39
N LYS A 276 -22.76 40.96 43.15
CA LYS A 276 -23.86 41.86 43.54
C LYS A 276 -25.01 41.02 44.09
N ASP A 277 -25.09 41.05 45.42
CA ASP A 277 -26.25 40.98 46.31
C ASP A 277 -27.49 40.18 45.88
#